data_AF-A0A3R9IXB4-F1
#
_entry.id   AF-A0A3R9IXB4-F1
#
_cell.length_a   1.000
_cell.length_b   1.000
_cell.length_c   1.000
_cell.angle_alpha   90.00
_cell.angle_beta   90.00
_cell.angle_gamma   90.00
#
_symmetry.space_group_name_H-M   'P 1'
#
loop_
_entity.id
_entity.type
_entity.pdbx_description
1 polymer ?
#
loop_
_entity_poly.entity_id
_entity_poly.type
_entity_poly.pdbx_seq_one_letter_code
_entity_poly.pdbx_strand_id
1 'polypeptide(L)' 'MFAKNKFQYCIYNHERLELHELQKEYQKDKAGTKLKYENQLFAILHG' A
#
# COMPACT_ATOMS: atom_id res chain seq x y z
N MET A 1 -22.06 -18.49 19.80
CA MET A 1 -21.50 -18.91 18.50
C MET A 1 -21.73 -17.77 17.52
N PHE A 2 -20.68 -17.01 17.17
CA PHE A 2 -20.79 -15.92 16.20
C PHE A 2 -21.01 -16.51 14.80
N ALA A 3 -22.26 -16.77 14.46
CA ALA A 3 -22.63 -16.97 13.06
C ALA A 3 -22.42 -15.62 12.35
N LYS A 4 -21.20 -15.38 11.87
CA LYS A 4 -20.97 -14.30 10.90
C LYS A 4 -21.90 -14.59 9.74
N ASN A 5 -22.95 -13.78 9.64
CA ASN A 5 -23.89 -13.84 8.53
C ASN A 5 -23.07 -13.76 7.22
N LYS A 6 -23.41 -14.57 6.21
CA LYS A 6 -22.74 -14.59 4.90
C LYS A 6 -22.46 -13.18 4.35
N PHE A 7 -23.37 -12.24 4.59
CA PHE A 7 -23.21 -10.84 4.19
C PHE A 7 -22.07 -10.11 4.92
N GLN A 8 -21.93 -10.29 6.24
CA GLN A 8 -20.85 -9.70 7.00
C GLN A 8 -19.48 -10.25 6.60
N TYR A 9 -19.42 -11.54 6.24
CA TYR A 9 -18.19 -12.14 5.72
C TYR A 9 -17.81 -11.59 4.35
N CYS A 10 -18.79 -11.43 3.45
CA CYS A 10 -18.57 -10.80 2.14
C CYS A 10 -18.08 -9.35 2.27
N ILE A 11 -18.72 -8.55 3.13
CA ILE A 11 -18.30 -7.16 3.37
C ILE A 11 -16.88 -7.10 3.92
N TYR A 12 -16.60 -7.87 4.98
CA TYR A 12 -15.27 -7.91 5.60
C TYR A 12 -14.16 -8.35 4.62
N ASN A 13 -14.43 -9.33 3.77
CA ASN A 13 -13.47 -9.74 2.75
C ASN A 13 -13.28 -8.68 1.67
N HIS A 14 -14.34 -7.98 1.28
CA HIS A 14 -14.27 -6.90 0.30
C HIS A 14 -13.40 -5.74 0.80
N GLU A 15 -13.69 -5.23 2.00
CA GLU A 15 -12.91 -4.14 2.62
C GLU A 15 -11.43 -4.51 2.77
N ARG A 16 -11.13 -5.78 3.09
CA ARG A 16 -9.75 -6.28 3.16
C ARG A 16 -9.04 -6.30 1.81
N LEU A 17 -9.75 -6.64 0.74
CA LEU A 17 -9.19 -6.64 -0.61
C LEU A 17 -8.91 -5.22 -1.07
N GLU A 18 -9.83 -4.29 -0.85
CA GLU A 18 -9.64 -2.86 -1.17
C GLU A 18 -8.44 -2.27 -0.40
N LEU A 19 -8.33 -2.56 0.90
CA LEU A 19 -7.20 -2.12 1.71
C LEU A 19 -5.87 -2.69 1.20
N HIS A 20 -5.84 -3.95 0.77
CA HIS A 20 -4.64 -4.58 0.25
C HIS A 20 -4.16 -3.95 -1.07
N GLU A 21 -5.08 -3.66 -1.99
CA GLU A 21 -4.72 -3.00 -3.25
C GLU A 21 -4.27 -1.56 -3.01
N LEU A 22 -4.91 -0.83 -2.09
CA LEU A 22 -4.45 0.51 -1.67
C LEU A 22 -3.04 0.47 -1.05
N GLN A 23 -2.75 -0.54 -0.21
CA GLN A 23 -1.43 -0.71 0.38
C GLN A 23 -0.36 -1.00 -0.67
N LYS A 24 -0.68 -1.80 -1.70
CA LYS A 24 0.25 -2.06 -2.81
C LYS A 24 0.57 -0.78 -3.60
N GLU A 25 -0.45 0.00 -3.93
CA GLU A 25 -0.27 1.25 -4.66
C GLU A 25 0.60 2.23 -3.86
N TYR A 26 0.31 2.38 -2.57
CA TYR A 26 1.11 3.20 -1.66
C TYR A 26 2.56 2.72 -1.57
N GLN A 27 2.81 1.41 -1.46
CA GLN A 27 4.19 0.90 -1.42
C GLN A 27 4.94 1.14 -2.73
N LYS A 28 4.27 1.01 -3.87
CA LYS A 28 4.85 1.29 -5.18
C LYS A 28 5.24 2.76 -5.31
N ASP A 29 4.34 3.67 -4.94
CA ASP A 29 4.62 5.11 -4.99
C ASP A 29 5.73 5.51 -4.01
N LYS A 30 5.69 4.97 -2.79
CA LYS A 30 6.73 5.19 -1.78
C LYS A 30 8.11 4.75 -2.27
N ALA A 31 8.22 3.59 -2.93
CA ALA A 31 9.48 3.12 -3.49
C ALA A 31 10.00 4.04 -4.60
N GLY A 32 9.13 4.47 -5.51
CA GLY A 32 9.49 5.42 -6.58
C GLY A 32 9.94 6.77 -6.03
N THR A 33 9.20 7.29 -5.06
CA THR A 33 9.51 8.56 -4.38
C THR A 33 10.83 8.47 -3.60
N LYS A 34 11.06 7.38 -2.88
CA LYS A 34 12.32 7.15 -2.17
C LYS A 34 13.51 7.15 -3.14
N LEU A 35 13.43 6.40 -4.23
CA LEU A 35 14.49 6.32 -5.23
C LEU A 35 14.81 7.71 -5.84
N LYS A 36 13.77 8.51 -6.10
CA LYS A 36 13.93 9.88 -6.61
C LYS A 36 14.76 10.74 -5.64
N TYR A 37 14.46 10.70 -4.35
CA TYR A 37 15.19 11.48 -3.35
C TYR A 37 16.60 10.94 -3.09
N GLU A 38 16.79 9.62 -3.11
CA GLU A 38 18.13 9.02 -3.02
C GLU A 38 19.02 9.47 -4.18
N ASN A 39 18.49 9.48 -5.41
CA ASN A 39 19.22 9.96 -6.58
C ASN A 39 19.53 11.46 -6.51
N GLN A 40 18.59 12.28 -6.01
CA GLN A 40 18.84 13.70 -5.80
C GLN A 40 19.93 13.94 -4.75
N LEU A 41 19.88 13.22 -3.63
CA LEU A 41 20.88 13.31 -2.58
C LEU A 41 22.25 12.86 -3.09
N PHE A 42 22.31 11.76 -3.84
CA PHE A 42 23.54 11.29 -4.47
C PHE A 42 24.14 12.34 -5.42
N ALA A 43 23.31 12.97 -6.26
CA ALA A 43 23.76 14.02 -7.17
C ALA A 43 24.28 15.27 -6.43
N ILE A 44 23.71 15.62 -5.27
CA ILE A 44 24.19 16.75 -4.45
C ILE A 44 25.53 16.41 -3.77
N LEU A 45 25.70 15.17 -3.30
CA LEU A 45 26.89 14.78 -2.53
C LEU A 45 28.11 14.45 -3.39
N HIS A 46 27.89 14.05 -4.64
CA HIS A 46 28.95 13.57 -5.54
C HIS A 46 29.07 14.36 -6.86
N GLY A 47 28.25 15.40 -7.03
CA GLY A 47 28.29 16.33 -8.17
C GLY A 47 29.12 17.57 -7.90
#